data_AF-A0A1Y4REE6-F1
#
_entry.id   AF-A0A1Y4REE6-F1
#
_cell.length_a   1.000
_cell.length_b   1.000
_cell.length_c   1.000
_cell.angle_alpha   90.00
_cell.angle_beta   90.00
_cell.angle_gamma   90.00
#
_symmetry.space_group_name_H-M   'P 1'
#
loop_
_entity.id
_entity.type
_entity.pdbx_description
1 polymer ?
#
loop_
_entity_poly.entity_id
_entity_poly.type
_entity_poly.pdbx_seq_one_letter_code
_entity_poly.pdbx_strand_id
1 'polypeptide(L)'
;MRQEDYFELLVYMITSAAGLKGEPKIYGPLRMIEASERLCSLMLKEDPDNPDLKELREIIETGKQKTTSDEEGFYQMLQDAAAKLVDMV
;
A
#
# COMPACT_ATOMS: atom_id res chain seq x y z
N MET A 1 0.33 -18.51 6.53
CA MET A 1 -0.18 -17.24 7.09
C MET A 1 -1.21 -17.49 8.20
N ARG A 2 -1.24 -16.67 9.26
CA ARG A 2 -2.23 -16.84 10.36
C ARG A 2 -3.52 -16.10 10.03
N GLN A 3 -4.67 -16.66 10.42
CA GLN A 3 -5.99 -16.06 10.17
C GLN A 3 -6.11 -14.62 10.73
N GLU A 4 -5.44 -14.35 11.85
CA GLU A 4 -5.36 -13.02 12.48
C GLU A 4 -4.78 -11.96 11.55
N ASP A 5 -3.72 -12.30 10.79
CA ASP A 5 -3.02 -11.36 9.92
C ASP A 5 -3.95 -10.85 8.79
N TYR A 6 -4.78 -11.74 8.21
CA TYR A 6 -5.78 -11.36 7.22
C TYR A 6 -6.94 -10.57 7.82
N PHE A 7 -7.36 -10.93 9.04
CA PHE A 7 -8.42 -10.23 9.73
C PHE A 7 -8.01 -8.79 10.06
N GLU A 8 -6.76 -8.56 10.45
CA GLU A 8 -6.22 -7.22 10.65
C GLU A 8 -6.25 -6.37 9.37
N LEU A 9 -5.85 -6.94 8.23
CA LEU A 9 -5.95 -6.26 6.94
C LEU A 9 -7.41 -5.93 6.58
N LEU A 10 -8.33 -6.87 6.81
CA LEU A 10 -9.76 -6.66 6.59
C LEU A 10 -10.32 -5.53 7.46
N VAL A 11 -9.99 -5.52 8.75
CA VAL A 11 -10.37 -4.45 9.69
C VAL A 11 -9.83 -3.11 9.21
N TYR A 12 -8.56 -3.05 8.81
CA TYR A 12 -7.94 -1.82 8.30
C TYR A 12 -8.67 -1.30 7.05
N MET A 13 -8.95 -2.15 6.07
CA MET A 13 -9.63 -1.73 4.82
C MET A 13 -11.05 -1.22 5.08
N ILE A 14 -11.85 -1.94 5.89
CA ILE A 14 -13.24 -1.56 6.18
C ILE A 14 -13.30 -0.25 6.97
N THR A 15 -12.50 -0.13 8.04
CA THR A 15 -12.49 1.08 8.88
C THR A 15 -11.96 2.29 8.13
N SER A 16 -10.94 2.10 7.28
CA SER A 16 -10.43 3.16 6.40
C SER A 16 -11.50 3.64 5.44
N ALA A 17 -12.20 2.73 4.75
CA ALA A 17 -13.28 3.10 3.83
C ALA A 17 -14.43 3.84 4.53
N ALA A 18 -14.85 3.37 5.72
CA ALA A 18 -15.88 4.04 6.52
C ALA A 18 -15.45 5.45 6.96
N GLY A 19 -14.15 5.63 7.25
CA GLY A 19 -13.57 6.89 7.70
C GLY A 19 -13.39 7.94 6.59
N LEU A 20 -13.42 7.57 5.30
CA LEU A 20 -13.19 8.52 4.19
C LEU A 20 -14.27 9.61 4.06
N LYS A 21 -15.43 9.46 4.70
CA LYS A 21 -16.51 10.44 4.62
C LYS A 21 -16.08 11.77 5.25
N GLY A 22 -15.82 12.76 4.41
CA GLY A 22 -15.42 14.12 4.83
C GLY A 22 -13.91 14.34 4.87
N GLU A 23 -13.11 13.32 4.54
CA GLU A 23 -11.65 13.42 4.45
C GLU A 23 -11.21 14.03 3.11
N PRO A 24 -9.97 14.59 3.04
CA PRO A 24 -9.38 15.06 1.79
C PRO A 24 -9.34 13.94 0.72
N LYS A 25 -9.51 14.31 -0.55
CA LYS A 25 -9.57 13.34 -1.65
C LYS A 25 -8.34 12.42 -1.73
N ILE A 26 -7.16 12.94 -1.40
CA ILE A 26 -5.88 12.20 -1.41
C ILE A 26 -5.87 11.02 -0.41
N TYR A 27 -6.72 11.03 0.61
CA TYR A 27 -6.75 9.96 1.61
C TYR A 27 -7.31 8.66 1.06
N GLY A 28 -8.20 8.70 0.06
CA GLY A 28 -8.68 7.49 -0.61
C GLY A 28 -7.52 6.66 -1.19
N PRO A 29 -6.74 7.23 -2.12
CA PRO A 29 -5.53 6.61 -2.64
C PRO A 29 -4.51 6.22 -1.56
N LEU A 30 -4.28 7.07 -0.55
CA LEU A 30 -3.36 6.76 0.55
C LEU A 30 -3.78 5.49 1.31
N ARG A 31 -5.05 5.34 1.67
CA ARG A 31 -5.54 4.14 2.38
C ARG A 31 -5.44 2.89 1.53
N MET A 32 -5.68 3.01 0.22
CA MET A 32 -5.51 1.90 -0.71
C MET A 32 -4.06 1.44 -0.80
N ILE A 33 -3.11 2.37 -0.91
CA ILE A 33 -1.69 2.01 -1.02
C ILE A 33 -1.12 1.47 0.31
N GLU A 34 -1.57 2.00 1.45
CA GLU A 34 -1.25 1.44 2.77
C GLU A 34 -1.80 0.02 2.95
N ALA A 35 -2.99 -0.29 2.41
CA ALA A 35 -3.50 -1.66 2.39
C ALA A 35 -2.64 -2.57 1.51
N SER A 36 -2.21 -2.09 0.34
CA SER A 36 -1.31 -2.83 -0.56
C SER A 36 0.05 -3.15 0.08
N GLU A 37 0.65 -2.20 0.80
CA GLU A 37 1.90 -2.41 1.55
C GLU A 37 1.74 -3.48 2.64
N ARG A 38 0.63 -3.43 3.38
CA ARG A 38 0.31 -4.45 4.39
C ARG A 38 0.17 -5.82 3.74
N LEU A 39 -0.51 -5.91 2.59
CA LEU A 39 -0.60 -7.17 1.84
C LEU A 39 0.77 -7.66 1.35
N CYS A 40 1.63 -6.78 0.83
CA CYS A 40 3.00 -7.14 0.46
C CYS A 40 3.76 -7.71 1.67
N SER A 41 3.61 -7.08 2.84
CA SER A 41 4.22 -7.56 4.09
C SER A 41 3.72 -8.94 4.49
N LEU A 42 2.45 -9.25 4.23
CA LEU A 42 1.88 -10.57 4.47
C LEU A 42 2.41 -11.61 3.48
N MET A 43 2.54 -11.27 2.21
CA MET A 43 3.13 -12.15 1.18
C MET A 43 4.61 -12.44 1.49
N LEU A 44 5.38 -11.44 1.92
CA LEU A 44 6.77 -11.58 2.34
C LEU A 44 6.95 -12.43 3.62
N LYS A 45 5.91 -12.66 4.43
CA LYS A 45 6.01 -13.64 5.53
C LYS A 45 6.10 -15.07 5.01
N GLU A 46 5.51 -15.36 3.84
CA GLU A 46 5.52 -16.68 3.22
C GLU A 46 6.71 -16.86 2.26
N ASP A 47 7.11 -15.78 1.57
CA ASP A 47 8.28 -15.73 0.69
C ASP A 47 9.20 -14.55 1.07
N PRO A 48 10.02 -14.70 2.13
CA PRO A 48 10.82 -13.60 2.69
C PRO A 48 11.92 -13.10 1.76
N ASP A 49 12.29 -13.86 0.74
CA ASP A 49 13.40 -13.53 -0.15
C ASP A 49 12.96 -12.98 -1.50
N ASN A 50 11.65 -12.84 -1.73
CA ASN A 50 11.08 -12.28 -2.94
C ASN A 50 11.60 -10.84 -3.19
N PRO A 51 12.46 -10.62 -4.21
CA PRO A 51 13.05 -9.30 -4.46
C PRO A 51 12.02 -8.30 -4.98
N ASP A 52 11.06 -8.76 -5.80
CA ASP A 52 10.05 -7.88 -6.40
C ASP A 52 9.07 -7.34 -5.36
N LEU A 53 8.61 -8.19 -4.44
CA LEU A 53 7.75 -7.76 -3.33
C LEU A 53 8.48 -6.81 -2.36
N LYS A 54 9.79 -7.00 -2.14
CA LYS A 54 10.60 -6.08 -1.33
C LYS A 54 10.69 -4.71 -1.97
N GLU A 55 11.01 -4.66 -3.27
CA GLU A 55 11.12 -3.42 -4.04
C GLU A 55 9.76 -2.70 -4.12
N LEU A 56 8.68 -3.42 -4.44
CA LEU A 56 7.34 -2.85 -4.46
C LEU A 56 6.96 -2.24 -3.10
N ARG A 57 7.27 -2.93 -2.00
CA ARG A 57 7.00 -2.42 -0.65
C ARG A 57 7.81 -1.16 -0.36
N GLU A 58 9.08 -1.10 -0.77
CA GLU A 58 9.94 0.07 -0.57
C GLU A 58 9.46 1.30 -1.36
N ILE A 59 9.04 1.11 -2.62
CA ILE A 59 8.41 2.17 -3.44
C ILE A 59 7.21 2.77 -2.68
N ILE A 60 6.34 1.92 -2.13
CA ILE A 60 5.15 2.35 -1.40
C ILE A 60 5.52 3.04 -0.08
N GLU A 61 6.39 2.42 0.72
CA GLU A 61 6.77 2.90 2.06
C GLU A 61 7.40 4.30 2.01
N THR A 62 8.23 4.55 1.00
CA THR A 62 8.91 5.84 0.80
C THR A 62 7.97 6.91 0.22
N GLY A 63 7.14 6.57 -0.76
CA GLY A 63 6.30 7.57 -1.43
C GLY A 63 5.02 7.93 -0.67
N LYS A 64 4.45 7.04 0.17
CA LYS A 64 3.22 7.34 0.92
C LYS A 64 3.38 8.51 1.90
N GLN A 65 4.61 8.81 2.33
CA GLN A 65 4.92 9.92 3.26
C GLN A 65 4.79 11.31 2.60
N LYS A 66 4.66 11.37 1.27
CA LYS A 66 4.65 12.61 0.50
C LYS A 66 3.30 13.34 0.47
N THR A 67 2.22 12.72 0.98
CA THR A 67 0.84 13.25 0.84
C THR A 67 0.62 14.68 1.34
N THR A 68 1.49 15.21 2.22
CA THR A 68 1.38 16.57 2.77
C THR A 68 2.47 17.52 2.28
N SER A 69 3.59 17.01 1.76
CA SER A 69 4.76 17.80 1.35
C SER A 69 4.96 17.85 -0.16
N ASP A 70 4.48 16.85 -0.89
CA ASP A 70 4.69 16.66 -2.33
C ASP A 70 3.58 15.75 -2.89
N GLU A 71 2.40 16.33 -3.14
CA GLU A 71 1.24 15.60 -3.67
C GLU A 71 1.51 15.02 -5.08
N GLU A 72 2.23 15.74 -5.94
CA GLU A 72 2.63 15.23 -7.26
C GLU A 72 3.53 14.00 -7.13
N GLY A 73 4.53 14.06 -6.25
CA GLY A 73 5.40 12.91 -5.97
C GLY A 73 4.68 11.73 -5.33
N PHE A 74 3.59 11.95 -4.60
CA PHE A 74 2.72 10.87 -4.13
C PHE A 74 2.01 10.18 -5.31
N TYR A 75 1.42 10.93 -6.23
CA TYR A 75 0.77 10.35 -7.41
C TYR A 75 1.77 9.67 -8.36
N GLN A 76 2.99 10.20 -8.48
CA GLN A 76 4.04 9.52 -9.24
C GLN A 76 4.39 8.17 -8.61
N MET A 77 4.51 8.08 -7.28
CA MET A 77 4.73 6.78 -6.63
C MET A 77 3.60 5.79 -6.94
N LEU A 78 2.34 6.22 -7.01
CA LEU A 78 1.24 5.32 -7.39
C LEU A 78 1.43 4.76 -8.82
N GLN A 79 1.95 5.57 -9.74
CA GLN A 79 2.30 5.11 -11.09
C GLN A 79 3.48 4.15 -11.07
N ASP A 80 4.52 4.45 -10.29
CA ASP A 80 5.72 3.60 -10.17
C ASP A 80 5.36 2.23 -9.57
N ALA A 81 4.52 2.21 -8.54
CA ALA A 81 4.02 0.96 -7.94
C ALA A 81 3.17 0.14 -8.92
N ALA A 82 2.34 0.80 -9.73
CA ALA A 82 1.56 0.14 -10.77
C ALA A 82 2.45 -0.42 -11.89
N ALA A 83 3.48 0.33 -12.31
CA ALA A 83 4.45 -0.12 -13.30
C ALA A 83 5.26 -1.33 -12.79
N LYS A 84 5.70 -1.30 -11.52
CA LYS A 84 6.43 -2.43 -10.92
C LYS A 84 5.61 -3.73 -10.96
N LEU A 85 4.29 -3.66 -10.76
CA LEU A 85 3.42 -4.83 -10.86
C LEU A 85 3.36 -5.41 -12.28
N VAL A 86 3.55 -4.61 -13.32
CA VAL A 86 3.62 -5.10 -14.72
C VAL A 86 4.90 -5.91 -14.94
N ASP A 87 6.01 -5.51 -14.33
CA ASP A 87 7.30 -6.20 -14.43
C ASP A 87 7.33 -7.56 -13.69
N MET A 88 6.36 -7.79 -12.79
CA MET A 88 6.24 -9.01 -11.98
C MET A 88 5.49 -10.16 -12.67
N VAL A 89 4.95 -9.94 -13.89
CA VAL A 89 4.09 -10.91 -14.62
C VAL A 89 4.88 -11.65 -15.70
#